data_AF-H0SP85-F1
#
_entry.id   AF-H0SP85-F1
#
_cell.length_a   1.000
_cell.length_b   1.000
_cell.length_c   1.000
_cell.angle_alpha   90.00
_cell.angle_beta   90.00
_cell.angle_gamma   90.00
#
_symmetry.space_group_name_H-M   'P 1'
#
loop_
_entity.id
_entity.type
_entity.pdbx_description
1 polymer ?
#
loop_
_entity_poly.entity_id
_entity_poly.type
_entity_poly.pdbx_seq_one_letter_code
_entity_poly.pdbx_strand_id
1 'polypeptide(L)'
;MTNFTGPPSGAIRNQPISDELKRVLQAAAEAAGVDTIRINSGGQDPPGPGARRTGSTRHDHGRAADVQCVAGGTTLTFTDQSAPQAILTFVTAAAAAGATGIGAGVGYMGNRTIHVGFGVSTSDHSQLTWGAGGRSATAPQWLRDAARAGWAAPAAAQPAQAGAGAPGRFVVIARDGLKLRGGPGTNFGSEKTLPAGTELTVVERSMVDPAWVRVDLEGDGLLDGYVFAAFLAPAGLDGHHEDAPEPHPDDN
;
A
#
# COMPACT_ATOMS: atom_id res chain seq x y z
N MET A 1 -2.82 10.19 10.66
CA MET A 1 -1.66 9.85 9.81
C MET A 1 -0.79 8.90 10.60
N THR A 2 -0.54 7.70 10.08
CA THR A 2 0.25 6.66 10.76
C THR A 2 1.74 6.98 10.66
N ASN A 3 2.44 6.94 11.78
CA ASN A 3 3.89 7.12 11.82
C ASN A 3 4.62 5.79 11.55
N PHE A 4 5.69 5.83 10.76
CA PHE A 4 6.55 4.67 10.51
C PHE A 4 7.92 4.92 11.13
N THR A 5 8.43 3.96 11.89
CA THR A 5 9.76 4.03 12.52
C THR A 5 10.59 2.79 12.22
N GLY A 6 11.91 2.92 12.25
CA GLY A 6 12.85 1.84 11.92
C GLY A 6 12.95 1.55 10.41
N PRO A 7 13.58 0.44 10.01
CA PRO A 7 14.27 -0.53 10.86
C PRO A 7 15.51 0.04 11.60
N PRO A 8 15.94 -0.55 12.72
CA PRO A 8 17.17 -0.12 13.42
C PRO A 8 18.40 -0.25 12.51
N SER A 9 19.26 0.77 12.47
CA SER A 9 20.46 0.78 11.62
C SER A 9 21.43 -0.39 11.89
N GLY A 10 21.44 -0.91 13.12
CA GLY A 10 22.23 -2.07 13.52
C GLY A 10 21.67 -3.43 13.09
N ALA A 11 20.42 -3.51 12.61
CA ALA A 11 19.83 -4.77 12.17
C ALA A 11 20.50 -5.30 10.89
N ILE A 12 20.48 -6.62 10.68
CA ILE A 12 20.91 -7.21 9.40
C ILE A 12 19.96 -6.77 8.29
N ARG A 13 18.65 -6.81 8.55
CA ARG A 13 17.58 -6.31 7.66
C ARG A 13 17.22 -4.86 8.00
N ASN A 14 18.11 -3.94 7.63
CA ASN A 14 17.99 -2.51 7.92
C ASN A 14 17.62 -1.68 6.68
N GLN A 15 17.30 -2.30 5.54
CA GLN A 15 16.90 -1.57 4.35
C GLN A 15 15.43 -1.10 4.43
N PRO A 16 15.05 -0.06 3.69
CA PRO A 16 13.66 0.38 3.58
C PRO A 16 12.73 -0.76 3.13
N ILE A 17 11.47 -0.68 3.56
CA ILE A 17 10.38 -1.49 2.99
C ILE A 17 9.94 -0.91 1.64
N SER A 18 9.36 -1.73 0.77
CA SER A 18 8.84 -1.26 -0.51
C SER A 18 7.62 -0.35 -0.32
N ASP A 19 7.35 0.53 -1.30
CA ASP A 19 6.14 1.36 -1.32
C ASP A 19 4.85 0.52 -1.36
N GLU A 20 4.91 -0.65 -1.99
CA GLU A 20 3.83 -1.62 -1.99
C GLU A 20 3.52 -2.10 -0.56
N LEU A 21 4.53 -2.57 0.18
CA LEU A 21 4.36 -3.00 1.56
C LEU A 21 3.95 -1.85 2.47
N LYS A 22 4.48 -0.65 2.25
CA LYS A 22 4.12 0.54 3.03
C LYS A 22 2.63 0.87 2.90
N ARG A 23 2.06 0.78 1.69
CA ARG A 23 0.61 0.97 1.46
C ARG A 23 -0.23 -0.07 2.20
N VAL A 24 0.17 -1.34 2.16
CA VAL A 24 -0.49 -2.43 2.91
C VAL A 24 -0.49 -2.14 4.41
N LEU A 25 0.67 -1.80 4.97
CA LEU A 25 0.81 -1.51 6.40
C LEU A 25 0.05 -0.25 6.81
N GLN A 26 -0.02 0.76 5.95
CA GLN A 26 -0.77 1.98 6.20
C GLN A 26 -2.28 1.70 6.26
N ALA A 27 -2.83 1.01 5.25
CA ALA A 27 -4.24 0.63 5.25
C ALA A 27 -4.60 -0.22 6.47
N ALA A 28 -3.72 -1.16 6.85
CA ALA A 28 -3.90 -1.98 8.03
C ALA A 28 -3.88 -1.17 9.33
N ALA A 29 -2.96 -0.20 9.44
CA ALA A 29 -2.85 0.65 10.62
C ALA A 29 -4.06 1.58 10.78
N GLU A 30 -4.51 2.19 9.69
CA GLU A 30 -5.69 3.07 9.66
C GLU A 30 -6.95 2.31 10.08
N ALA A 31 -7.18 1.11 9.51
CA ALA A 31 -8.31 0.26 9.89
C ALA A 31 -8.28 -0.15 11.37
N ALA A 32 -7.09 -0.39 11.92
CA ALA A 32 -6.90 -0.88 13.27
C ALA A 32 -6.80 0.21 14.36
N GLY A 33 -6.76 1.49 13.98
CA GLY A 33 -6.50 2.59 14.92
C GLY A 33 -5.08 2.56 15.50
N VAL A 34 -4.10 2.08 14.72
CA VAL A 34 -2.68 2.03 15.10
C VAL A 34 -2.01 3.33 14.66
N ASP A 35 -1.50 4.11 15.62
CA ASP A 35 -0.84 5.40 15.37
C ASP A 35 0.61 5.25 14.92
N THR A 36 1.31 4.19 15.34
CA THR A 36 2.69 3.93 14.90
C THR A 36 2.92 2.48 14.49
N ILE A 37 3.49 2.28 13.30
CA ILE A 37 4.09 1.03 12.87
C ILE A 37 5.59 1.09 13.14
N ARG A 38 6.04 0.30 14.11
CA ARG A 38 7.48 0.13 14.39
C ARG A 38 8.02 -1.05 13.62
N ILE A 39 8.90 -0.79 12.66
CA ILE A 39 9.58 -1.81 11.87
C ILE A 39 10.81 -2.25 12.66
N ASN A 40 10.81 -3.50 13.12
CA ASN A 40 11.97 -4.09 13.81
C ASN A 40 12.99 -4.67 12.83
N SER A 41 12.49 -5.11 11.67
CA SER A 41 13.27 -5.79 10.63
C SER A 41 12.59 -5.49 9.29
N GLY A 42 13.31 -4.78 8.42
CA GLY A 42 12.82 -4.26 7.15
C GLY A 42 13.32 -5.09 5.97
N GLY A 43 13.73 -4.41 4.90
CA GLY A 43 14.27 -5.06 3.71
C GLY A 43 15.69 -5.62 3.90
N GLN A 44 16.09 -6.49 2.98
CA GLN A 44 17.45 -7.01 2.86
C GLN A 44 17.88 -7.17 1.39
N ASP A 45 19.18 -7.39 1.18
CA ASP A 45 19.74 -7.69 -0.12
C ASP A 45 19.23 -9.03 -0.70
N PRO A 46 19.01 -9.13 -2.02
CA PRO A 46 18.81 -10.40 -2.69
C PRO A 46 20.08 -11.28 -2.59
N PRO A 47 19.97 -12.60 -2.85
CA PRO A 47 21.13 -13.49 -2.84
C PRO A 47 22.24 -13.02 -3.81
N GLY A 48 23.46 -12.90 -3.29
CA GLY A 48 24.64 -12.53 -4.08
C GLY A 48 25.92 -12.45 -3.24
N PRO A 49 27.11 -12.42 -3.86
CA PRO A 49 28.37 -12.25 -3.14
C PRO A 49 28.36 -10.97 -2.30
N GLY A 50 28.67 -11.09 -1.00
CA GLY A 50 28.71 -9.94 -0.08
C GLY A 50 27.35 -9.42 0.39
N ALA A 51 26.24 -10.06 0.03
CA ALA A 51 24.89 -9.64 0.41
C ALA A 51 24.67 -9.69 1.94
N ARG A 52 24.21 -8.59 2.51
CA ARG A 52 23.89 -8.48 3.94
C ARG A 52 22.46 -8.96 4.18
N ARG A 53 22.30 -10.28 4.32
CA ARG A 53 20.98 -10.94 4.40
C ARG A 53 20.91 -12.04 5.45
N THR A 54 19.70 -12.38 5.90
CA THR A 54 19.47 -13.50 6.83
C THR A 54 18.06 -14.05 6.71
N GLY A 55 17.90 -15.37 6.79
CA GLY A 55 16.59 -16.02 6.78
C GLY A 55 15.86 -15.92 5.43
N SER A 56 14.57 -15.62 5.46
CA SER A 56 13.68 -15.69 4.30
C SER A 56 14.00 -14.67 3.20
N THR A 57 13.80 -15.07 1.94
CA THR A 57 13.82 -14.17 0.77
C THR A 57 12.62 -13.22 0.72
N ARG A 58 11.60 -13.41 1.56
CA ARG A 58 10.42 -12.51 1.62
C ARG A 58 10.79 -11.06 1.95
N HIS A 59 11.89 -10.84 2.66
CA HIS A 59 12.39 -9.49 2.96
C HIS A 59 13.24 -8.89 1.84
N ASP A 60 13.60 -9.67 0.82
CA ASP A 60 14.39 -9.17 -0.30
C ASP A 60 13.64 -8.01 -0.96
N HIS A 61 14.34 -6.91 -1.26
CA HIS A 61 13.76 -5.68 -1.83
C HIS A 61 12.67 -5.04 -0.96
N GLY A 62 12.64 -5.30 0.35
CA GLY A 62 11.69 -4.68 1.27
C GLY A 62 10.26 -5.23 1.14
N ARG A 63 10.09 -6.42 0.57
CA ARG A 63 8.78 -7.08 0.35
C ARG A 63 8.15 -7.69 1.61
N ALA A 64 8.84 -7.63 2.75
CA ALA A 64 8.31 -8.01 4.03
C ALA A 64 8.93 -7.19 5.16
N ALA A 65 8.23 -7.13 6.28
CA ALA A 65 8.66 -6.49 7.49
C ALA A 65 8.17 -7.23 8.72
N ASP A 66 9.00 -7.23 9.77
CA ASP A 66 8.58 -7.66 11.11
C ASP A 66 8.21 -6.39 11.90
N VAL A 67 6.92 -6.21 12.18
CA VAL A 67 6.36 -4.97 12.69
C VAL A 67 5.77 -5.14 14.09
N GLN A 68 5.79 -4.06 14.87
CA GLN A 68 5.03 -3.91 16.10
C GLN A 68 4.00 -2.81 15.92
N CYS A 69 2.76 -3.09 16.30
CA CYS A 69 1.66 -2.13 16.28
C CYS A 69 1.65 -1.35 17.59
N VAL A 70 1.64 -0.03 17.51
CA VAL A 70 1.52 0.86 18.67
C VAL A 70 0.19 1.61 18.55
N ALA A 71 -0.64 1.49 19.59
CA ALA A 71 -1.93 2.17 19.72
C ALA A 71 -1.92 3.02 21.00
N GLY A 72 -2.18 4.32 20.88
CA GLY A 72 -2.14 5.27 22.00
C GLY A 72 -0.79 5.26 22.72
N GLY A 73 0.31 5.16 21.97
CA GLY A 73 1.67 5.07 22.53
C GLY A 73 2.05 3.73 23.17
N THR A 74 1.14 2.75 23.22
CA THR A 74 1.39 1.43 23.80
C THR A 74 1.58 0.38 22.72
N THR A 75 2.68 -0.38 22.77
CA THR A 75 2.87 -1.53 21.87
C THR A 75 1.88 -2.64 22.22
N LEU A 76 1.03 -3.00 21.25
CA LEU A 76 0.05 -4.05 21.39
C LEU A 76 0.72 -5.42 21.57
N THR A 77 0.09 -6.27 22.36
CA THR A 77 0.55 -7.64 22.64
C THR A 77 -0.54 -8.66 22.32
N PHE A 78 -0.15 -9.87 21.97
CA PHE A 78 -1.04 -11.02 21.75
C PHE A 78 -0.56 -12.27 22.49
N THR A 79 -1.36 -13.32 22.52
CA THR A 79 -0.94 -14.67 22.92
C THR A 79 -1.19 -15.64 21.76
N ASP A 80 -0.76 -16.88 21.89
CA ASP A 80 -1.09 -17.90 20.88
C ASP A 80 -2.58 -18.27 20.90
N GLN A 81 -3.31 -17.96 21.98
CA GLN A 81 -4.74 -18.26 22.13
C GLN A 81 -5.64 -17.10 21.69
N SER A 82 -5.19 -15.86 21.82
CA SER A 82 -5.99 -14.67 21.52
C SER A 82 -5.15 -13.46 21.17
N ALA A 83 -5.73 -12.55 20.40
CA ALA A 83 -5.19 -11.22 20.13
C ALA A 83 -6.27 -10.16 20.37
N PRO A 84 -5.89 -8.93 20.77
CA PRO A 84 -6.83 -7.82 20.90
C PRO A 84 -7.44 -7.46 19.55
N GLN A 85 -8.66 -6.88 19.58
CA GLN A 85 -9.40 -6.55 18.36
C GLN A 85 -8.60 -5.71 17.37
N ALA A 86 -7.79 -4.76 17.84
CA ALA A 86 -6.92 -3.96 16.98
C ALA A 86 -5.91 -4.82 16.18
N ILE A 87 -5.34 -5.88 16.78
CA ILE A 87 -4.45 -6.81 16.05
C ILE A 87 -5.23 -7.67 15.06
N LEU A 88 -6.43 -8.13 15.42
CA LEU A 88 -7.29 -8.88 14.49
C LEU A 88 -7.63 -8.02 13.27
N THR A 89 -8.09 -6.79 13.50
CA THR A 89 -8.39 -5.81 12.44
C THR A 89 -7.16 -5.50 11.60
N PHE A 90 -5.99 -5.31 12.21
CA PHE A 90 -4.74 -5.05 11.49
C PHE A 90 -4.39 -6.20 10.55
N VAL A 91 -4.43 -7.44 11.02
CA VAL A 91 -4.12 -8.62 10.20
C VAL A 91 -5.14 -8.79 9.07
N THR A 92 -6.42 -8.67 9.37
CA THR A 92 -7.48 -8.76 8.36
C THR A 92 -7.32 -7.68 7.29
N ALA A 93 -7.06 -6.44 7.68
CA ALA A 93 -6.87 -5.34 6.75
C ALA A 93 -5.57 -5.48 5.93
N ALA A 94 -4.47 -5.96 6.53
CA ALA A 94 -3.23 -6.24 5.80
C ALA A 94 -3.44 -7.33 4.72
N ALA A 95 -4.13 -8.42 5.08
CA ALA A 95 -4.49 -9.48 4.15
C ALA A 95 -5.41 -8.97 3.03
N ALA A 96 -6.42 -8.16 3.39
CA ALA A 96 -7.35 -7.56 2.44
C ALA A 96 -6.68 -6.54 1.50
N ALA A 97 -5.62 -5.88 1.96
CA ALA A 97 -4.81 -4.94 1.18
C ALA A 97 -3.74 -5.62 0.30
N GLY A 98 -3.60 -6.95 0.37
CA GLY A 98 -2.74 -7.74 -0.51
C GLY A 98 -1.54 -8.42 0.13
N ALA A 99 -1.36 -8.35 1.47
CA ALA A 99 -0.36 -9.19 2.12
C ALA A 99 -0.70 -10.67 1.93
N THR A 100 0.24 -11.46 1.40
CA THR A 100 0.04 -12.90 1.18
C THR A 100 0.81 -13.76 2.18
N GLY A 101 1.82 -13.21 2.87
CA GLY A 101 2.55 -13.90 3.93
C GLY A 101 2.40 -13.16 5.27
N ILE A 102 1.76 -13.79 6.25
CA ILE A 102 1.56 -13.19 7.58
C ILE A 102 1.95 -14.17 8.69
N GLY A 103 2.91 -13.78 9.54
CA GLY A 103 3.43 -14.64 10.60
C GLY A 103 3.29 -14.01 11.99
N ALA A 104 2.78 -14.74 12.96
CA ALA A 104 2.75 -14.30 14.36
C ALA A 104 2.73 -15.50 15.30
N GLY A 105 3.29 -15.35 16.49
CA GLY A 105 3.27 -16.38 17.52
C GLY A 105 4.31 -16.12 18.61
N VAL A 106 3.97 -16.44 19.85
CA VAL A 106 4.84 -16.20 21.01
C VAL A 106 6.17 -16.94 20.84
N GLY A 107 6.10 -18.21 20.39
CA GLY A 107 7.27 -19.03 20.06
C GLY A 107 7.92 -18.75 18.69
N TYR A 108 7.52 -17.68 17.99
CA TYR A 108 8.12 -17.28 16.71
C TYR A 108 8.95 -16.01 16.84
N MET A 109 8.30 -14.88 17.18
CA MET A 109 8.95 -13.57 17.28
C MET A 109 8.53 -12.82 18.56
N GLY A 110 8.10 -13.58 19.57
CA GLY A 110 7.53 -13.05 20.79
C GLY A 110 6.09 -12.56 20.61
N ASN A 111 5.56 -11.94 21.66
CA ASN A 111 4.15 -11.59 21.77
C ASN A 111 3.79 -10.20 21.23
N ARG A 112 4.71 -9.52 20.55
CA ARG A 112 4.56 -8.13 20.06
C ARG A 112 4.78 -7.96 18.57
N THR A 113 5.38 -8.95 17.92
CA THR A 113 5.90 -8.81 16.56
C THR A 113 5.06 -9.64 15.61
N ILE A 114 4.63 -9.01 14.51
CA ILE A 114 3.88 -9.63 13.42
C ILE A 114 4.72 -9.47 12.16
N HIS A 115 4.97 -10.56 11.46
CA HIS A 115 5.53 -10.53 10.12
C HIS A 115 4.42 -10.22 9.13
N VAL A 116 4.64 -9.25 8.25
CA VAL A 116 3.73 -8.91 7.15
C VAL A 116 4.55 -8.78 5.88
N GLY A 117 4.14 -9.45 4.82
CA GLY A 117 4.79 -9.35 3.52
C GLY A 117 4.07 -10.11 2.43
N PHE A 118 4.78 -10.28 1.32
CA PHE A 118 4.31 -11.01 0.15
C PHE A 118 4.97 -12.39 0.05
N GLY A 119 4.73 -13.09 -1.06
CA GLY A 119 5.38 -14.34 -1.42
C GLY A 119 6.91 -14.27 -1.42
N VAL A 120 7.55 -15.43 -1.59
CA VAL A 120 9.02 -15.53 -1.65
C VAL A 120 9.63 -14.89 -2.90
N SER A 121 8.79 -14.51 -3.87
CA SER A 121 9.11 -13.77 -5.08
C SER A 121 7.93 -12.89 -5.53
N THR A 122 8.10 -12.15 -6.63
CA THR A 122 7.02 -11.37 -7.26
C THR A 122 5.94 -12.23 -7.91
N SER A 123 6.27 -13.46 -8.31
CA SER A 123 5.34 -14.41 -8.95
C SER A 123 4.68 -15.36 -7.95
N ASP A 124 5.18 -15.39 -6.71
CA ASP A 124 4.57 -16.17 -5.63
C ASP A 124 3.42 -15.39 -4.99
N HIS A 125 2.20 -15.78 -5.33
CA HIS A 125 0.98 -15.23 -4.75
C HIS A 125 0.34 -16.16 -3.72
N SER A 126 1.07 -17.17 -3.23
CA SER A 126 0.56 -18.10 -2.23
C SER A 126 0.23 -17.38 -0.93
N GLN A 127 -0.97 -17.65 -0.42
CA GLN A 127 -1.45 -17.15 0.86
C GLN A 127 -1.01 -18.09 1.98
N LEU A 128 -0.25 -17.57 2.93
CA LEU A 128 0.36 -18.37 3.99
C LEU A 128 0.34 -17.64 5.33
N THR A 129 -0.09 -18.36 6.36
CA THR A 129 0.14 -17.99 7.75
C THR A 129 1.10 -18.96 8.43
N TRP A 130 1.85 -18.48 9.42
CA TRP A 130 2.73 -19.30 10.25
C TRP A 130 2.89 -18.76 11.66
N GLY A 131 3.30 -19.63 12.58
CA GLY A 131 3.55 -19.28 13.98
C GLY A 131 4.86 -19.88 14.48
N ALA A 132 4.83 -20.45 15.69
CA ALA A 132 6.03 -20.90 16.40
C ALA A 132 7.00 -21.72 15.52
N GLY A 133 8.27 -21.36 15.53
CA GLY A 133 9.30 -21.99 14.69
C GLY A 133 9.15 -21.76 13.18
N GLY A 134 8.34 -20.79 12.74
CA GLY A 134 8.16 -20.45 11.33
C GLY A 134 7.29 -21.45 10.55
N ARG A 135 6.41 -22.19 11.22
CA ARG A 135 5.63 -23.28 10.62
C ARG A 135 4.16 -22.91 10.47
N SER A 136 3.54 -23.33 9.37
CA SER A 136 2.11 -23.07 9.12
C SER A 136 1.20 -23.83 10.08
N ALA A 137 1.59 -25.06 10.46
CA ALA A 137 0.86 -25.89 11.42
C ALA A 137 0.76 -25.25 12.82
N THR A 138 1.69 -24.34 13.16
CA THR A 138 1.78 -23.70 14.48
C THR A 138 1.27 -22.26 14.47
N ALA A 139 0.66 -21.80 13.37
CA ALA A 139 0.00 -20.49 13.36
C ALA A 139 -1.07 -20.42 14.48
N PRO A 140 -1.18 -19.31 15.22
CA PRO A 140 -2.32 -19.08 16.10
C PRO A 140 -3.64 -19.15 15.33
N GLN A 141 -4.70 -19.68 15.95
CA GLN A 141 -6.00 -19.80 15.27
C GLN A 141 -6.56 -18.44 14.86
N TRP A 142 -6.47 -17.45 15.76
CA TRP A 142 -6.90 -16.08 15.48
C TRP A 142 -6.17 -15.46 14.27
N LEU A 143 -4.90 -15.82 14.06
CA LEU A 143 -4.11 -15.32 12.93
C LEU A 143 -4.63 -15.91 11.61
N ARG A 144 -4.87 -17.23 11.60
CA ARG A 144 -5.44 -17.93 10.44
C ARG A 144 -6.78 -17.35 10.06
N ASP A 145 -7.65 -17.15 11.05
CA ASP A 145 -9.01 -16.68 10.81
C ASP A 145 -9.02 -15.22 10.32
N ALA A 146 -8.24 -14.35 10.96
CA ALA A 146 -8.13 -12.94 10.54
C ALA A 146 -7.56 -12.79 9.13
N ALA A 147 -6.48 -13.52 8.79
CA ALA A 147 -5.88 -13.48 7.46
C ALA A 147 -6.83 -14.05 6.40
N ARG A 148 -7.47 -15.19 6.68
CA ARG A 148 -8.47 -15.79 5.79
C ARG A 148 -9.64 -14.85 5.53
N ALA A 149 -10.14 -14.16 6.55
CA ALA A 149 -11.20 -13.18 6.40
C ALA A 149 -10.79 -12.06 5.44
N GLY A 150 -9.57 -11.53 5.58
CA GLY A 150 -9.06 -10.49 4.67
C GLY A 150 -8.86 -10.98 3.24
N TRP A 151 -8.37 -12.19 3.05
CA TRP A 151 -8.21 -12.78 1.72
C TRP A 151 -9.53 -13.14 1.03
N ALA A 152 -10.56 -13.50 1.80
CA ALA A 152 -11.89 -13.83 1.29
C ALA A 152 -12.72 -12.59 0.94
N ALA A 153 -12.48 -11.50 1.66
CA ALA A 153 -13.03 -10.19 1.37
C ALA A 153 -11.86 -9.23 1.11
N PRO A 154 -11.12 -9.40 -0.01
CA PRO A 154 -10.12 -8.43 -0.38
C PRO A 154 -10.82 -7.07 -0.41
N ALA A 155 -10.17 -6.04 0.13
CA ALA A 155 -10.74 -4.71 0.11
C ALA A 155 -11.13 -4.46 -1.35
N ALA A 156 -12.43 -4.35 -1.63
CA ALA A 156 -12.94 -4.16 -2.99
C ALA A 156 -12.36 -2.84 -3.42
N ALA A 157 -11.19 -2.89 -4.09
CA ALA A 157 -10.12 -1.91 -3.95
C ALA A 157 -10.72 -0.64 -3.36
N GLN A 158 -10.70 -0.50 -2.02
CA GLN A 158 -11.02 0.81 -1.43
C GLN A 158 -10.28 1.77 -2.35
N PRO A 159 -10.91 2.82 -2.90
CA PRO A 159 -10.16 3.75 -3.70
C PRO A 159 -9.11 4.33 -2.73
N ALA A 160 -7.97 3.65 -2.59
CA ALA A 160 -6.66 4.23 -2.67
C ALA A 160 -6.88 5.24 -3.75
N GLN A 161 -7.02 6.52 -3.36
CA GLN A 161 -7.15 7.64 -4.26
C GLN A 161 -6.44 7.23 -5.53
N ALA A 162 -7.19 6.92 -6.60
CA ALA A 162 -6.66 6.12 -7.70
C ALA A 162 -5.40 6.83 -8.14
N GLY A 163 -4.26 6.31 -7.67
CA GLY A 163 -3.03 7.07 -7.70
C GLY A 163 -2.74 7.14 -9.17
N ALA A 164 -2.72 8.34 -9.72
CA ALA A 164 -2.73 8.56 -11.15
C ALA A 164 -1.46 8.01 -11.80
N GLY A 165 -1.47 6.70 -12.00
CA GLY A 165 -0.38 5.81 -12.37
C GLY A 165 -0.90 4.54 -13.04
N ALA A 166 -2.22 4.33 -13.05
CA ALA A 166 -2.86 3.46 -14.03
C ALA A 166 -3.11 4.28 -15.30
N PRO A 167 -2.94 3.70 -16.50
CA PRO A 167 -3.31 4.34 -17.74
C PRO A 167 -4.81 4.70 -17.74
N GLY A 168 -5.17 5.87 -18.24
CA GLY A 168 -6.56 6.33 -18.24
C GLY A 168 -6.70 7.85 -18.28
N ARG A 169 -7.95 8.35 -18.24
CA ARG A 169 -8.25 9.78 -18.23
C ARG A 169 -8.22 10.35 -16.83
N PHE A 170 -7.57 11.50 -16.67
CA PHE A 170 -7.42 12.20 -15.41
C PHE A 170 -7.64 13.70 -15.58
N VAL A 171 -7.88 14.38 -14.46
CA VAL A 171 -7.98 15.84 -14.35
C VAL A 171 -6.94 16.37 -13.38
N VAL A 172 -6.39 17.54 -13.67
CA VAL A 172 -5.44 18.24 -12.77
C VAL A 172 -6.19 18.83 -11.58
N ILE A 173 -5.77 18.48 -10.36
CA ILE A 173 -6.38 19.01 -9.11
C ILE A 173 -5.47 20.01 -8.37
N ALA A 174 -4.33 20.39 -8.96
CA ALA A 174 -3.42 21.38 -8.39
C ALA A 174 -3.97 22.80 -8.52
N ARG A 175 -4.21 23.48 -7.39
CA ARG A 175 -4.74 24.85 -7.32
C ARG A 175 -3.95 25.85 -8.17
N ASP A 176 -2.62 25.77 -8.12
CA ASP A 176 -1.71 26.68 -8.82
C ASP A 176 -1.21 26.10 -10.17
N GLY A 177 -1.86 25.03 -10.62
CA GLY A 177 -1.50 24.28 -11.81
C GLY A 177 -0.37 23.28 -11.60
N LEU A 178 -0.22 22.37 -12.55
CA LEU A 178 0.70 21.24 -12.53
C LEU A 178 1.80 21.41 -13.58
N LYS A 179 3.07 21.27 -13.20
CA LYS A 179 4.19 21.42 -14.13
C LYS A 179 4.33 20.16 -14.99
N LEU A 180 4.22 20.33 -16.31
CA LEU A 180 4.64 19.36 -17.31
C LEU A 180 6.15 19.49 -17.52
N ARG A 181 6.85 18.36 -17.49
CA ARG A 181 8.31 18.30 -17.59
C ARG A 181 8.74 17.26 -18.60
N GLY A 182 9.89 17.47 -19.24
CA GLY A 182 10.47 16.51 -20.19
C GLY A 182 10.95 15.19 -19.57
N GLY A 183 10.93 15.04 -18.25
CA GLY A 183 11.33 13.81 -17.58
C GLY A 183 10.77 13.65 -16.16
N PRO A 184 10.86 12.43 -15.59
CA PRO A 184 10.27 12.07 -14.31
C PRO A 184 11.12 12.59 -13.15
N GLY A 185 10.99 13.88 -12.85
CA GLY A 185 11.70 14.51 -11.74
C GLY A 185 11.68 16.03 -11.78
N THR A 186 11.92 16.66 -10.64
CA THR A 186 12.02 18.13 -10.53
C THR A 186 13.28 18.70 -11.17
N ASN A 187 14.29 17.86 -11.46
CA ASN A 187 15.54 18.25 -12.12
C ASN A 187 15.38 18.47 -13.64
N PHE A 188 14.27 18.03 -14.24
CA PHE A 188 13.96 18.28 -15.64
C PHE A 188 13.29 19.65 -15.80
N GLY A 189 13.56 20.33 -16.91
CA GLY A 189 12.96 21.63 -17.23
C GLY A 189 11.42 21.56 -17.23
N SER A 190 10.77 22.61 -16.72
CA SER A 190 9.31 22.75 -16.86
C SER A 190 8.99 23.33 -18.22
N GLU A 191 8.29 22.56 -19.05
CA GLU A 191 7.92 22.95 -20.40
C GLU A 191 6.63 23.77 -20.39
N LYS A 192 5.67 23.37 -19.55
CA LYS A 192 4.35 23.99 -19.44
C LYS A 192 3.80 23.88 -18.02
N THR A 193 2.85 24.76 -17.68
CA THR A 193 2.02 24.63 -16.47
C THR A 193 0.59 24.37 -16.90
N LEU A 194 0.04 23.24 -16.50
CA LEU A 194 -1.33 22.81 -16.77
C LEU A 194 -2.26 23.41 -15.71
N PRO A 195 -3.27 24.21 -16.06
CA PRO A 195 -4.25 24.72 -15.10
C PRO A 195 -5.03 23.62 -14.38
N ALA A 196 -5.58 23.94 -13.20
CA ALA A 196 -6.56 23.09 -12.53
C ALA A 196 -7.74 22.77 -13.46
N GLY A 197 -8.26 21.55 -13.40
CA GLY A 197 -9.34 21.04 -14.25
C GLY A 197 -8.89 20.62 -15.66
N THR A 198 -7.60 20.76 -16.01
CA THR A 198 -7.09 20.28 -17.30
C THR A 198 -7.23 18.76 -17.37
N GLU A 199 -7.95 18.27 -18.38
CA GLU A 199 -8.03 16.85 -18.69
C GLU A 199 -6.76 16.39 -19.39
N LEU A 200 -6.32 15.16 -19.10
CA LEU A 200 -5.19 14.51 -19.76
C LEU A 200 -5.34 13.01 -19.71
N THR A 201 -4.59 12.32 -20.58
CA THR A 201 -4.49 10.86 -20.56
C THR A 201 -3.15 10.46 -19.95
N VAL A 202 -3.18 9.67 -18.88
CA VAL A 202 -2.01 8.97 -18.38
C VAL A 202 -1.78 7.77 -19.29
N VAL A 203 -0.60 7.70 -19.90
CA VAL A 203 -0.21 6.62 -20.82
C VAL A 203 0.56 5.54 -20.08
N GLU A 204 1.57 5.94 -19.31
CA GLU A 204 2.41 5.00 -18.57
C GLU A 204 2.95 5.61 -17.28
N ARG A 205 3.24 4.74 -16.31
CA ARG A 205 3.95 5.11 -15.09
C ARG A 205 5.44 5.04 -15.32
N SER A 206 6.17 6.05 -14.85
CA SER A 206 7.63 6.02 -14.94
C SER A 206 8.19 4.84 -14.14
N MET A 207 9.10 4.09 -14.77
CA MET A 207 9.84 3.00 -14.11
C MET A 207 11.03 3.51 -13.28
N VAL A 208 11.44 4.78 -13.49
CA VAL A 208 12.60 5.38 -12.81
C VAL A 208 12.19 6.07 -11.51
N ASP A 209 11.05 6.76 -11.52
CA ASP A 209 10.41 7.35 -10.34
C ASP A 209 8.89 7.20 -10.50
N PRO A 210 8.27 6.21 -9.83
CA PRO A 210 6.86 5.88 -10.03
C PRO A 210 5.92 6.96 -9.48
N ALA A 211 6.42 8.02 -8.82
CA ALA A 211 5.58 9.16 -8.48
C ALA A 211 5.24 10.02 -9.73
N TRP A 212 5.93 9.81 -10.85
CA TRP A 212 5.70 10.49 -12.11
C TRP A 212 5.00 9.60 -13.13
N VAL A 213 4.13 10.23 -13.92
CA VAL A 213 3.44 9.60 -15.04
C VAL A 213 3.69 10.34 -16.32
N ARG A 214 3.74 9.58 -17.41
CA ARG A 214 3.81 10.09 -18.76
C ARG A 214 2.41 10.33 -19.29
N VAL A 215 2.21 11.48 -19.91
CA VAL A 215 0.89 11.96 -20.32
C VAL A 215 0.84 12.33 -21.79
N ASP A 216 -0.38 12.25 -22.31
CA ASP A 216 -0.84 12.72 -23.61
C ASP A 216 -1.98 13.72 -23.33
N LEU A 217 -1.80 14.98 -23.71
CA LEU A 217 -2.75 16.07 -23.45
C LEU A 217 -3.83 16.15 -24.52
N GLU A 218 -3.47 15.91 -25.77
CA GLU A 218 -4.38 16.01 -26.92
C GLU A 218 -5.19 14.72 -27.16
N GLY A 219 -4.77 13.60 -26.57
CA GLY A 219 -5.37 12.29 -26.77
C GLY A 219 -5.11 11.71 -28.16
N ASP A 220 -4.08 12.19 -28.85
CA ASP A 220 -3.73 11.79 -30.22
C ASP A 220 -2.65 10.68 -30.27
N GLY A 221 -2.20 10.23 -29.10
CA GLY A 221 -1.16 9.22 -28.92
C GLY A 221 0.26 9.77 -28.91
N LEU A 222 0.46 11.08 -29.06
CA LEU A 222 1.74 11.74 -28.85
C LEU A 222 1.95 12.05 -27.37
N LEU A 223 3.21 12.05 -26.93
CA LEU A 223 3.55 12.13 -25.51
C LEU A 223 4.13 13.51 -25.21
N ASP A 224 3.43 14.26 -24.37
CA ASP A 224 3.78 15.64 -23.99
C ASP A 224 4.82 15.71 -22.88
N GLY A 225 5.01 14.62 -22.14
CA GLY A 225 6.02 14.53 -21.09
C GLY A 225 5.47 13.94 -19.80
N TYR A 226 5.98 14.45 -18.67
CA TYR A 226 5.74 13.89 -17.35
C TYR A 226 5.11 14.88 -16.39
N VAL A 227 4.20 14.39 -15.56
CA VAL A 227 3.60 15.12 -14.44
C VAL A 227 3.61 14.29 -13.17
N PHE A 228 3.51 14.95 -12.01
CA PHE A 228 3.50 14.28 -10.72
C PHE A 228 2.11 13.74 -10.38
N ALA A 229 2.01 12.43 -10.19
CA ALA A 229 0.75 11.69 -10.08
C ALA A 229 -0.15 12.15 -8.91
N ALA A 230 0.44 12.68 -7.83
CA ALA A 230 -0.32 13.11 -6.66
C ALA A 230 -1.24 14.31 -6.92
N PHE A 231 -1.10 15.00 -8.06
CA PHE A 231 -1.91 16.16 -8.44
C PHE A 231 -2.95 15.85 -9.53
N LEU A 232 -3.31 14.59 -9.68
CA LEU A 232 -4.29 14.11 -10.67
C LEU A 232 -5.41 13.32 -9.98
N ALA A 233 -6.62 13.41 -10.54
CA ALA A 233 -7.78 12.60 -10.15
C ALA A 233 -8.43 11.95 -11.38
N PRO A 234 -9.00 10.74 -11.31
CA PRO A 234 -9.66 10.11 -12.47
C PRO A 234 -10.80 10.97 -13.00
N ALA A 235 -10.89 11.10 -14.33
CA ALA A 235 -12.04 11.72 -14.97
C ALA A 235 -13.19 10.70 -15.05
N GLY A 236 -14.22 10.83 -14.20
CA GLY A 236 -15.44 10.02 -14.31
C GLY A 236 -16.11 9.52 -13.02
N LEU A 237 -16.21 10.33 -11.96
CA LEU A 237 -17.03 10.01 -10.79
C LEU A 237 -18.04 11.11 -10.40
N ASP A 238 -18.58 11.87 -11.36
CA ASP A 238 -19.77 12.71 -11.13
C ASP A 238 -20.61 12.77 -12.42
N GLY A 239 -21.80 12.16 -12.40
CA GLY A 239 -22.70 12.13 -13.55
C GLY A 239 -24.03 11.38 -13.35
N HIS A 240 -24.54 11.30 -12.11
CA HIS A 240 -25.95 10.97 -11.85
C HIS A 240 -26.53 11.97 -10.86
N HIS A 241 -27.13 13.03 -11.39
CA HIS A 241 -28.12 13.89 -10.74
C HIS A 241 -28.97 14.46 -11.89
N GLU A 242 -30.00 13.73 -12.36
CA GLU A 242 -31.39 13.67 -11.87
C GLU A 242 -32.28 14.59 -12.72
N ASP A 243 -33.10 13.99 -13.58
CA ASP A 243 -34.33 14.60 -14.11
C ASP A 243 -35.44 13.57 -13.90
N ALA A 244 -35.90 13.48 -12.64
CA ALA A 244 -37.17 12.86 -12.32
C ALA A 244 -38.25 13.94 -12.48
N PRO A 245 -39.28 13.75 -13.32
CA PRO A 245 -40.35 14.73 -13.42
C PRO A 245 -41.16 14.72 -12.11
N GLU A 246 -41.29 15.90 -11.48
CA GLU A 246 -42.16 16.12 -10.33
C GLU A 246 -43.61 15.69 -10.67
N PRO A 247 -44.32 14.99 -9.77
CA PRO A 247 -45.74 14.80 -9.91
C PRO A 247 -46.45 16.13 -9.63
N HIS A 248 -47.12 16.66 -10.65
CA HIS A 248 -48.03 17.79 -10.52
C HIS A 248 -49.18 17.41 -9.57
N PRO A 249 -49.51 18.23 -8.56
CA PRO A 249 -50.79 18.10 -7.89
C PRO A 249 -51.86 18.66 -8.84
N ASP A 250 -53.06 18.09 -8.73
CA ASP A 250 -54.26 18.35 -9.53
C ASP A 250 -54.41 17.45 -10.77
N ASP A 251 -54.97 16.26 -10.54
CA ASP A 251 -56.20 15.87 -11.25
C ASP A 251 -56.93 14.76 -10.47
N ASN A 252 -58.22 15.02 -10.25
CA ASN A 252 -59.20 14.21 -9.53
C ASN A 252 -59.83 13.14 -10.43
#